data_AF-A0A957LT16-F1
#
_entry.id   AF-A0A957LT16-F1
#
_cell.length_a   1.000
_cell.length_b   1.000
_cell.length_c   1.000
_cell.angle_alpha   90.00
_cell.angle_beta   90.00
_cell.angle_gamma   90.00
#
_symmetry.space_group_name_H-M   'P 1'
#
loop_
_entity.id
_entity.type
_entity.pdbx_description
1 polymer ?
#
loop_
_entity_poly.entity_id
_entity_poly.type
_entity_poly.pdbx_seq_one_letter_code
_entity_poly.pdbx_strand_id
1 'polypeptide(L)'
;TTSQIGFSSVFWNTAWTRGQAPHTLGILCDPAHPIFAGFPTEGHSNWQWWELIHGAAAMQIDHLPPALRPLVQPIDTWFEARRLGLLFEAKVGDGALMVASMDLASDLDQRLVARQLRAGVLGYMQSDGFQPAHVVTADAVRKLMGK
;
A
#
# COMPACT_ATOMS: atom_id res chain seq x y z
N THR A 1 12.44 -3.77 -3.58
CA THR A 1 11.53 -4.94 -3.45
C THR A 1 11.65 -5.79 -4.72
N THR A 2 11.57 -7.12 -4.61
CA THR A 2 11.55 -8.04 -5.77
C THR A 2 10.13 -8.31 -6.30
N SER A 3 9.09 -8.00 -5.52
CA SER A 3 7.71 -8.13 -5.96
C SER A 3 7.30 -6.90 -6.79
N GLN A 4 7.13 -7.12 -8.09
CA GLN A 4 6.61 -6.11 -9.00
C GLN A 4 5.09 -6.22 -9.00
N ILE A 5 4.40 -5.12 -8.66
CA ILE A 5 2.95 -5.10 -8.60
C ILE A 5 2.36 -4.78 -9.97
N GLY A 6 1.12 -5.19 -10.19
CA GLY A 6 0.34 -4.80 -11.36
C GLY A 6 -1.14 -4.90 -11.04
N PHE A 7 -1.95 -4.29 -11.90
CA PHE A 7 -3.40 -4.33 -11.73
C PHE A 7 -3.97 -5.72 -11.97
N SER A 8 -3.47 -6.43 -13.00
CA SER A 8 -3.81 -7.82 -13.25
C SER A 8 -3.16 -8.73 -12.19
N SER A 9 -3.80 -9.86 -11.92
CA SER A 9 -3.20 -10.90 -11.08
C SER A 9 -1.97 -11.52 -11.75
N VAL A 10 -1.02 -11.98 -10.93
CA VAL A 10 0.10 -12.83 -11.33
C VAL A 10 -0.39 -14.04 -12.13
N PHE A 11 0.39 -14.44 -13.13
CA PHE A 11 0.12 -15.64 -13.91
C PHE A 11 0.38 -16.92 -13.08
N TRP A 12 -0.43 -17.96 -13.28
CA TRP A 12 -0.39 -19.19 -12.48
C TRP A 12 0.95 -19.96 -12.54
N ASN A 13 1.76 -19.75 -13.59
CA ASN A 13 3.08 -20.37 -13.73
C ASN A 13 4.15 -19.36 -14.14
N THR A 14 4.75 -18.71 -13.14
CA THR A 14 5.85 -17.76 -13.34
C THR A 14 7.17 -18.45 -13.70
N ALA A 15 7.34 -19.75 -13.42
CA ALA A 15 8.57 -20.48 -13.74
C ALA A 15 8.80 -20.57 -15.26
N TRP A 16 7.73 -20.78 -16.04
CA TRP A 16 7.80 -20.86 -17.50
C TRP A 16 7.98 -19.51 -18.19
N THR A 17 7.65 -18.42 -17.49
CA THR A 17 7.78 -17.03 -17.97
C THR A 17 9.02 -16.33 -17.43
N ARG A 18 9.95 -17.08 -16.81
CA ARG A 18 11.19 -16.55 -16.19
C ARG A 18 10.90 -15.48 -15.12
N GLY A 19 9.84 -15.64 -14.34
CA GLY A 19 9.44 -14.69 -13.31
C GLY A 19 8.84 -13.42 -13.91
N GLN A 20 7.99 -13.53 -14.92
CA GLN A 20 7.34 -12.37 -15.53
C GLN A 20 6.35 -11.73 -14.54
N ALA A 21 6.47 -10.41 -14.38
CA ALA A 21 5.55 -9.58 -13.61
C ALA A 21 4.15 -9.51 -14.25
N PRO A 22 3.09 -9.21 -13.47
CA PRO A 22 3.12 -8.89 -12.03
C PRO A 22 3.30 -10.11 -11.12
N HIS A 23 3.76 -9.86 -9.89
CA HIS A 23 4.01 -10.85 -8.84
C HIS A 23 2.96 -10.79 -7.71
N THR A 24 1.80 -10.20 -7.97
CA THR A 24 0.74 -10.02 -6.97
C THR A 24 -0.62 -10.46 -7.49
N LEU A 25 -1.48 -10.94 -6.60
CA LEU A 25 -2.84 -11.40 -6.92
C LEU A 25 -3.87 -10.25 -6.97
N GLY A 26 -3.51 -9.07 -6.47
CA GLY A 26 -4.38 -7.91 -6.32
C GLY A 26 -4.07 -7.20 -5.01
N ILE A 27 -4.99 -6.34 -4.57
CA ILE A 27 -4.92 -5.68 -3.26
C ILE A 27 -6.05 -6.16 -2.33
N LEU A 28 -5.82 -5.99 -1.04
CA LEU A 28 -6.77 -6.12 0.04
C LEU A 28 -6.78 -4.80 0.82
N CYS A 29 -7.97 -4.29 1.10
CA CYS A 29 -8.19 -3.18 2.02
C CYS A 29 -9.54 -3.35 2.73
N ASP A 30 -9.79 -2.56 3.76
CA ASP A 30 -11.10 -2.47 4.41
C ASP A 30 -11.83 -1.21 3.90
N PRO A 31 -12.90 -1.34 3.09
CA PRO A 31 -13.66 -0.19 2.59
C PRO A 31 -14.31 0.67 3.68
N ALA A 32 -14.51 0.12 4.87
CA ALA A 32 -15.05 0.86 6.01
C ALA A 32 -14.00 1.75 6.70
N HIS A 33 -12.71 1.62 6.35
CA HIS A 33 -11.67 2.42 6.96
C HIS A 33 -11.85 3.92 6.62
N PRO A 34 -11.68 4.86 7.58
CA PRO A 34 -11.96 6.28 7.38
C PRO A 34 -11.26 6.94 6.19
N ILE A 35 -10.06 6.47 5.82
CA ILE A 35 -9.33 6.96 4.63
C ILE A 35 -10.13 6.80 3.33
N PHE A 36 -11.06 5.84 3.27
CA PHE A 36 -11.85 5.53 2.09
C PHE A 36 -13.26 6.12 2.12
N ALA A 37 -13.64 6.87 3.16
CA ALA A 37 -14.98 7.44 3.28
C ALA A 37 -15.41 8.28 2.05
N GLY A 38 -14.44 8.93 1.38
CA GLY A 38 -14.65 9.65 0.12
C GLY A 38 -14.04 8.97 -1.12
N PHE A 39 -13.49 7.76 -0.99
CA PHE A 39 -12.82 7.06 -2.09
C PHE A 39 -13.59 5.75 -2.37
N PRO A 40 -14.41 5.69 -3.44
CA PRO A 40 -15.25 4.54 -3.70
C PRO A 40 -14.39 3.30 -3.94
N THR A 41 -14.41 2.35 -3.01
CA THR A 41 -13.64 1.13 -3.10
C THR A 41 -14.36 -0.06 -2.49
N GLU A 42 -13.90 -1.25 -2.87
CA GLU A 42 -14.28 -2.53 -2.30
C GLU A 42 -13.04 -3.18 -1.68
N GLY A 43 -13.20 -4.28 -0.95
CA GLY A 43 -12.10 -4.96 -0.27
C GLY A 43 -11.15 -5.73 -1.19
N HIS A 44 -11.16 -5.44 -2.49
CA HIS A 44 -10.35 -6.07 -3.52
C HIS A 44 -10.01 -5.08 -4.64
N SER A 45 -9.10 -5.46 -5.54
CA SER A 45 -8.74 -4.64 -6.71
C SER A 45 -9.94 -4.35 -7.62
N ASN A 46 -10.15 -3.08 -7.94
CA ASN A 46 -11.14 -2.60 -8.92
C ASN A 46 -10.58 -1.33 -9.60
N TRP A 47 -11.22 -0.83 -10.65
CA TRP A 47 -10.65 0.13 -11.62
C TRP A 47 -10.08 1.43 -11.04
N GLN A 48 -10.61 1.93 -9.93
CA GLN A 48 -10.06 3.08 -9.22
C GLN A 48 -8.61 2.85 -8.73
N TRP A 49 -8.17 1.61 -8.60
CA TRP A 49 -6.80 1.28 -8.22
C TRP A 49 -5.84 1.23 -9.40
N TRP A 50 -6.34 1.23 -10.64
CA TRP A 50 -5.51 1.13 -11.85
C TRP A 50 -4.39 2.16 -11.83
N GLU A 51 -4.73 3.45 -11.75
CA GLU A 51 -3.75 4.54 -11.76
C GLU A 51 -2.77 4.46 -10.59
N LEU A 52 -3.25 4.14 -9.38
CA LEU A 52 -2.46 4.16 -8.15
C LEU A 52 -1.46 2.99 -8.07
N ILE A 53 -1.81 1.84 -8.61
CA ILE A 53 -0.94 0.66 -8.66
C ILE A 53 0.17 0.88 -9.72
N HIS A 54 -0.12 1.57 -10.81
CA HIS A 54 0.87 1.86 -11.85
C HIS A 54 1.90 2.88 -11.33
N GLY A 55 3.13 2.42 -11.15
CA GLY A 55 4.23 3.23 -10.62
C GLY A 55 4.43 3.13 -9.11
N ALA A 56 3.55 2.41 -8.39
CA ALA A 56 3.77 2.13 -6.98
C ALA A 56 4.74 0.96 -6.79
N ALA A 57 5.46 0.97 -5.66
CA ALA A 57 6.37 -0.11 -5.28
C ALA A 57 5.79 -0.88 -4.09
N ALA A 58 5.72 -2.21 -4.17
CA ALA A 58 5.34 -3.01 -3.01
C ALA A 58 6.41 -2.93 -1.91
N MET A 59 6.07 -2.30 -0.78
CA MET A 59 6.95 -2.31 0.39
C MET A 59 6.92 -3.69 1.01
N GLN A 60 8.07 -4.38 1.04
CA GLN A 60 8.20 -5.61 1.81
C GLN A 60 8.35 -5.24 3.29
N ILE A 61 7.36 -5.62 4.10
CA ILE A 61 7.24 -5.17 5.50
C ILE A 61 7.44 -6.31 6.50
N ASP A 62 8.01 -7.45 6.11
CA ASP A 62 8.22 -8.61 6.97
C ASP A 62 9.00 -8.29 8.26
N HIS A 63 9.93 -7.33 8.21
CA HIS A 63 10.72 -6.88 9.37
C HIS A 63 9.97 -5.90 10.30
N LEU A 64 8.78 -5.44 9.94
CA LEU A 64 7.91 -4.63 10.80
C LEU A 64 7.12 -5.52 11.78
N PRO A 65 6.51 -4.96 12.84
CA PRO A 65 5.73 -5.74 13.81
C PRO A 65 4.70 -6.65 13.13
N PRO A 66 4.60 -7.94 13.51
CA PRO A 66 3.67 -8.88 12.88
C PRO A 66 2.18 -8.51 13.00
N ALA A 67 1.83 -7.65 13.95
CA ALA A 67 0.47 -7.14 14.13
C ALA A 67 0.14 -5.96 13.19
N LEU A 68 1.15 -5.27 12.65
CA LEU A 68 0.95 -4.17 11.71
C LEU A 68 0.31 -4.70 10.43
N ARG A 69 -0.90 -4.21 10.13
CA ARG A 69 -1.64 -4.50 8.90
C ARG A 69 -1.59 -3.26 8.00
N PRO A 70 -1.18 -3.39 6.72
CA PRO A 70 -1.34 -2.30 5.77
C PRO A 70 -2.81 -1.93 5.59
N LEU A 71 -3.07 -0.64 5.41
CA LEU A 71 -4.39 -0.12 5.02
C LEU A 71 -4.70 -0.47 3.55
N VAL A 72 -3.65 -0.59 2.74
CA VAL A 72 -3.70 -1.13 1.37
C VAL A 72 -2.60 -2.18 1.24
N GLN A 73 -2.99 -3.46 1.16
CA GLN A 73 -2.09 -4.60 1.14
C GLN A 73 -2.12 -5.30 -0.23
N PRO A 74 -1.04 -5.26 -1.02
CA PRO A 74 -0.89 -6.19 -2.12
C PRO A 74 -0.79 -7.62 -1.58
N ILE A 75 -1.48 -8.56 -2.23
CA ILE A 75 -1.34 -9.98 -1.93
C ILE A 75 -0.23 -10.52 -2.83
N ASP A 76 0.87 -10.97 -2.24
CA ASP A 76 2.01 -11.56 -2.96
C ASP A 76 1.65 -12.91 -3.58
N THR A 77 2.53 -13.46 -4.40
CA THR A 77 2.36 -14.82 -4.95
C THR A 77 2.22 -15.87 -3.84
N TRP A 78 1.50 -16.96 -4.13
CA TRP A 78 1.40 -18.11 -3.22
C TRP A 78 2.72 -18.87 -2.99
N PHE A 79 3.75 -18.62 -3.81
CA PHE A 79 5.07 -19.23 -3.65
C PHE A 79 5.92 -18.51 -2.61
N GLU A 80 5.89 -17.18 -2.61
CA GLU A 80 6.76 -16.33 -1.79
C GLU A 80 6.04 -15.82 -0.54
N ALA A 81 4.73 -15.53 -0.66
CA ALA A 81 3.84 -15.13 0.42
C ALA A 81 4.40 -14.01 1.33
N ARG A 82 5.16 -13.06 0.75
CA ARG A 82 5.76 -11.94 1.50
C ARG A 82 4.68 -11.02 2.02
N ARG A 83 4.93 -10.40 3.19
CA ARG A 83 4.04 -9.36 3.69
C ARG A 83 4.34 -8.05 2.97
N LEU A 84 3.43 -7.62 2.08
CA LEU A 84 3.57 -6.41 1.28
C LEU A 84 2.65 -5.29 1.79
N GLY A 85 2.99 -4.04 1.51
CA GLY A 85 2.12 -2.89 1.77
C GLY A 85 2.31 -1.76 0.75
N LEU A 86 1.22 -1.05 0.43
CA LEU A 86 1.24 0.21 -0.33
C LEU A 86 0.92 1.43 0.53
N LEU A 87 0.16 1.23 1.61
CA LEU A 87 -0.21 2.26 2.56
C LEU A 87 -0.31 1.63 3.95
N PHE A 88 0.35 2.21 4.95
CA PHE A 88 0.21 1.81 6.35
C PHE A 88 0.52 2.96 7.29
N GLU A 89 0.07 2.83 8.53
CA GLU A 89 0.33 3.78 9.60
C GLU A 89 1.15 3.15 10.73
N ALA A 90 1.95 3.97 11.43
CA ALA A 90 2.74 3.54 12.56
C ALA A 90 3.08 4.71 13.49
N LYS A 91 3.46 4.41 14.74
CA LYS A 91 4.11 5.34 15.66
C LYS A 91 5.62 5.28 15.49
N VAL A 92 6.28 6.43 15.38
CA VAL A 92 7.73 6.55 15.27
C VAL A 92 8.21 7.63 16.24
N GLY A 93 8.95 7.22 17.28
CA GLY A 93 9.23 8.11 18.40
C GLY A 93 7.93 8.59 19.05
N ASP A 94 7.83 9.89 19.29
CA ASP A 94 6.62 10.54 19.85
C ASP A 94 5.59 10.93 18.77
N GLY A 95 5.85 10.62 17.50
CA GLY A 95 5.02 11.00 16.37
C GLY A 95 4.21 9.85 15.76
N ALA A 96 3.17 10.21 15.00
CA ALA A 96 2.43 9.32 14.13
C ALA A 96 2.90 9.51 12.68
N LEU A 97 3.01 8.41 11.94
CA LEU A 97 3.52 8.37 10.57
C LEU A 97 2.55 7.61 9.67
N MET A 98 2.22 8.21 8.52
CA MET A 98 1.59 7.53 7.39
C MET A 98 2.63 7.29 6.31
N VAL A 99 2.78 6.05 5.85
CA VAL A 99 3.73 5.66 4.81
C VAL A 99 2.97 5.18 3.59
N ALA A 100 3.21 5.83 2.46
CA ALA A 100 2.61 5.47 1.17
C ALA A 100 3.72 5.23 0.13
N SER A 101 3.58 4.17 -0.67
CA SER A 101 4.43 3.94 -1.85
C SER A 101 3.74 4.29 -3.17
N MET A 102 2.44 4.55 -3.13
CA MET A 102 1.68 5.11 -4.25
C MET A 102 2.03 6.59 -4.41
N ASP A 103 2.14 7.05 -5.66
CA ASP A 103 2.30 8.47 -5.91
C ASP A 103 0.98 9.21 -5.68
N LEU A 104 0.92 9.91 -4.55
CA LEU A 104 -0.19 10.75 -4.11
C LEU A 104 0.18 12.25 -4.15
N ALA A 105 1.21 12.65 -4.88
CA ALA A 105 1.74 14.01 -4.85
C ALA A 105 1.87 14.67 -6.24
N SER A 106 2.16 13.90 -7.28
CA SER A 106 2.43 14.46 -8.61
C SER A 106 1.14 14.67 -9.42
N ASP A 107 1.08 15.79 -10.16
CA ASP A 107 0.06 16.08 -11.19
C ASP A 107 -1.40 15.89 -10.74
N LEU A 108 -1.72 16.32 -9.51
CA LEU A 108 -3.04 16.09 -8.89
C LEU A 108 -4.19 16.83 -9.59
N ASP A 109 -3.90 17.82 -10.43
CA ASP A 109 -4.92 18.50 -11.23
C ASP A 109 -5.49 17.58 -12.32
N GLN A 110 -4.67 16.66 -12.84
CA GLN A 110 -5.06 15.67 -13.85
C GLN A 110 -5.37 14.30 -13.24
N ARG A 111 -4.69 13.93 -12.14
CA ARG A 111 -4.80 12.64 -11.48
C ARG A 111 -5.88 12.63 -10.40
N LEU A 112 -7.14 12.60 -10.86
CA LEU A 112 -8.32 12.69 -10.00
C LEU A 112 -8.39 11.59 -8.93
N VAL A 113 -7.97 10.38 -9.27
CA VAL A 113 -7.96 9.23 -8.35
C VAL A 113 -6.94 9.46 -7.23
N ALA A 114 -5.70 9.82 -7.57
CA ALA A 114 -4.67 10.14 -6.60
C ALA A 114 -5.05 11.34 -5.73
N ARG A 115 -5.65 12.38 -6.33
CA ARG A 115 -6.16 13.55 -5.59
C ARG A 115 -7.22 13.14 -4.56
N GLN A 116 -8.15 12.27 -4.94
CA GLN A 116 -9.21 11.83 -4.04
C GLN A 116 -8.68 10.95 -2.90
N LEU A 117 -7.81 9.98 -3.19
CA LEU A 117 -7.21 9.15 -2.14
C LEU A 117 -6.33 9.99 -1.20
N ARG A 118 -5.55 10.94 -1.74
CA ARG A 118 -4.76 11.88 -0.95
C ARG A 118 -5.63 12.70 0.00
N ALA A 119 -6.77 13.18 -0.46
CA ALA A 119 -7.71 13.93 0.38
C ALA A 119 -8.22 13.06 1.54
N GLY A 120 -8.56 11.78 1.28
CA GLY A 120 -8.96 10.83 2.32
C GLY A 120 -7.84 10.55 3.33
N VAL A 121 -6.60 10.32 2.86
CA VAL A 121 -5.43 10.11 3.71
C VAL A 121 -5.15 11.32 4.61
N LEU A 122 -5.10 12.53 4.04
CA LEU A 122 -4.84 13.75 4.80
C LEU A 122 -5.98 14.10 5.76
N GLY A 123 -7.23 13.91 5.34
CA GLY A 123 -8.40 14.14 6.19
C GLY A 123 -8.40 13.20 7.39
N TYR A 124 -8.07 11.92 7.18
CA TYR A 124 -7.90 10.97 8.27
C TYR A 124 -6.74 11.37 9.20
N MET A 125 -5.56 11.71 8.67
CA MET A 125 -4.41 12.17 9.46
C MET A 125 -4.66 13.42 10.29
N GLN A 126 -5.61 14.26 9.89
CA GLN A 126 -6.03 15.47 10.61
C GLN A 126 -7.17 15.21 11.61
N SER A 127 -7.75 14.01 11.61
CA SER A 127 -8.85 13.64 12.51
C SER A 127 -8.33 13.05 13.82
N ASP A 128 -9.17 13.06 14.85
CA ASP A 128 -8.91 12.37 16.12
C ASP A 128 -8.81 10.85 15.95
N GLY A 129 -9.22 10.31 14.79
CA GLY A 129 -9.13 8.88 14.48
C GLY A 129 -7.72 8.40 14.11
N PHE A 130 -6.79 9.31 13.76
CA PHE A 130 -5.43 8.93 13.41
C PHE A 130 -4.59 8.60 14.65
N GLN A 131 -4.76 7.37 15.13
CA GLN A 131 -4.12 6.85 16.34
C GLN A 131 -3.40 5.52 16.06
N PRO A 132 -2.28 5.54 15.32
CA PRO A 132 -1.59 4.30 14.96
C PRO A 132 -1.23 3.46 16.19
N ALA A 133 -1.57 2.18 16.16
CA ALA A 133 -1.38 1.29 17.31
C ALA A 133 0.05 0.75 17.44
N HIS A 134 0.78 0.63 16.32
CA HIS A 134 2.03 -0.10 16.26
C HIS A 134 3.24 0.81 16.20
N VAL A 135 4.21 0.57 17.09
CA VAL A 135 5.48 1.32 17.14
C VAL A 135 6.50 0.69 16.21
N VAL A 136 7.17 1.52 15.40
CA VAL A 136 8.29 1.12 14.53
C VAL A 136 9.45 2.11 14.71
N THR A 137 10.68 1.63 14.52
CA THR A 137 11.86 2.52 14.59
C THR A 137 12.01 3.30 13.27
N ALA A 138 12.58 4.51 13.35
CA ALA A 138 12.89 5.29 12.16
C ALA A 138 13.84 4.53 11.20
N ASP A 139 14.75 3.71 11.73
CA ASP A 139 15.63 2.86 10.93
C ASP A 139 14.86 1.76 10.20
N ALA A 140 13.84 1.15 10.83
CA ALA A 140 13.00 0.14 10.19
C ALA A 140 12.19 0.71 9.02
N VAL A 141 11.73 1.97 9.14
CA VAL A 141 11.08 2.70 8.04
C VAL A 141 12.09 3.04 6.95
N ARG A 142 13.28 3.54 7.30
CA ARG A 142 14.33 3.87 6.32
C ARG A 142 14.75 2.66 5.48
N LYS A 143 14.73 1.44 6.04
CA LYS A 143 14.97 0.19 5.29
C LYS A 143 13.97 -0.04 4.14
N LEU A 144 12.80 0.61 4.16
CA LEU A 144 11.83 0.54 3.07
C LEU A 144 12.20 1.45 1.89
N MET A 145 13.01 2.50 2.15
CA MET A 145 13.32 3.57 1.19
C MET A 145 14.60 3.33 0.38
N GLY A 146 15.24 2.15 0.48
CA GLY A 146 16.44 1.81 -0.29
C GLY A 146 16.43 0.34 -0.75
N LYS A 147 16.97 -0.02 -1.92
CA LYS A 147 17.80 0.70 -2.90
C LYS A 147 17.01 1.35 -4.02
#